data_AF-A0A2P2LLP9-F1
#
_entry.id   AF-A0A2P2LLP9-F1
#
_cell.length_a   1.000
_cell.length_b   1.000
_cell.length_c   1.000
_cell.angle_alpha   90.00
_cell.angle_beta   90.00
_cell.angle_gamma   90.00
#
_symmetry.space_group_name_H-M   'P 1'
#
loop_
_entity.id
_entity.type
_entity.pdbx_description
1 polymer ?
#
loop_
_entity_poly.entity_id
_entity_poly.type
_entity_poly.pdbx_seq_one_letter_code
_entity_poly.pdbx_strand_id
1 'polypeptide(L)'
;MKELLVLGSSSSIVTPPNPSSTSDKRPRPLHRSPKFKTKPSLQNLPSPVKPTASTIPARFPLLSSPVRQDIPVRQNSLLKYYANLAGKLAEDGRLQDFAMVAESVIASGVEASRFFAALNLMAVAKGLLQSLREGNVRSVVEVLKKLELSGVPSLKLFDGVAMELLKKDCLRLVNSGSVEEIVDLMEALAGFCFSIKELADPREIIQICVEKRKPKLAVR
;
A
#
# COMPACT_ATOMS: atom_id res chain seq x y z
N MET A 1 22.38 48.05 -56.81
CA MET A 1 22.99 48.16 -55.47
C MET A 1 21.84 48.25 -54.47
N LYS A 2 21.83 47.42 -53.43
CA LYS A 2 20.79 47.42 -52.38
C LYS A 2 21.50 47.57 -51.04
N GLU A 3 21.12 48.59 -50.29
CA GLU A 3 21.74 48.98 -49.02
C GLU A 3 21.55 47.93 -47.92
N LEU A 4 22.55 47.85 -47.04
CA LEU A 4 22.65 46.84 -45.99
C LEU A 4 22.19 47.43 -44.65
N LEU A 5 20.93 47.20 -44.26
CA LEU A 5 20.42 47.65 -42.96
C LEU A 5 20.88 46.71 -41.84
N VAL A 6 21.95 47.11 -41.14
CA VAL A 6 22.44 46.47 -39.92
C VAL A 6 21.65 47.00 -38.72
N LEU A 7 20.72 46.20 -38.20
CA LEU A 7 20.11 46.43 -36.89
C LEU A 7 20.81 45.53 -35.87
N GLY A 8 21.54 46.15 -34.93
CA GLY A 8 22.18 45.44 -33.83
C GLY A 8 21.16 45.02 -32.77
N SER A 9 21.33 43.81 -32.23
CA SER A 9 20.67 43.34 -31.02
C SER A 9 21.71 42.75 -30.09
N SER A 10 21.76 43.27 -28.87
CA SER A 10 22.82 43.02 -27.90
C SER A 10 22.78 41.61 -27.33
N SER A 11 23.93 40.92 -27.35
CA SER A 11 24.14 39.70 -26.57
C SER A 11 24.21 40.03 -25.09
N SER A 12 23.30 39.47 -24.28
CA SER A 12 23.43 39.50 -22.81
C SER A 12 24.08 38.21 -22.33
N ILE A 13 25.32 38.32 -21.85
CA ILE A 13 26.08 37.21 -21.27
C ILE A 13 25.66 37.06 -19.80
N VAL A 14 25.08 35.93 -19.46
CA VAL A 14 24.90 35.52 -18.05
C VAL A 14 26.03 34.56 -17.68
N THR A 15 26.97 35.04 -16.88
CA THR A 15 28.07 34.25 -16.34
C THR A 15 27.62 33.39 -15.15
N PRO A 16 28.10 32.15 -15.01
CA PRO A 16 27.89 31.35 -13.80
C PRO A 16 28.90 31.72 -12.70
N PRO A 17 28.51 31.75 -11.41
CA PRO A 17 29.46 31.84 -10.30
C PRO A 17 30.13 30.48 -10.04
N ASN A 18 31.47 30.47 -9.98
CA ASN A 18 32.30 29.29 -9.70
C ASN A 18 32.68 29.22 -8.19
N PRO A 19 33.07 28.05 -7.63
CA PRO A 19 33.07 27.84 -6.17
C PRO A 19 34.45 27.89 -5.47
N SER A 20 34.41 28.13 -4.16
CA SER A 20 35.44 27.80 -3.14
C SER A 20 34.77 27.83 -1.75
N SER A 21 34.66 26.71 -1.00
CA SER A 21 35.62 26.18 -0.02
C SER A 21 36.09 27.23 1.03
N THR A 22 35.94 27.09 2.34
CA THR A 22 35.61 25.95 3.26
C THR A 22 34.61 26.43 4.36
N SER A 23 34.34 25.85 5.54
CA SER A 23 34.90 24.74 6.35
C SER A 23 33.91 24.17 7.40
N ASP A 24 34.28 23.02 7.97
CA ASP A 24 34.09 22.57 9.37
C ASP A 24 32.75 22.01 9.96
N LYS A 25 32.96 20.94 10.75
CA LYS A 25 32.12 20.35 11.83
C LYS A 25 30.81 19.63 11.49
N ARG A 26 30.98 18.40 11.01
CA ARG A 26 30.03 17.27 11.16
C ARG A 26 30.08 16.71 12.60
N PRO A 27 28.94 16.24 13.15
CA PRO A 27 28.94 14.96 13.89
C PRO A 27 28.02 13.91 13.23
N ARG A 28 28.36 12.62 13.40
CA ARG A 28 27.57 11.49 12.88
C ARG A 28 26.43 11.12 13.85
N PRO A 29 25.26 10.66 13.37
CA PRO A 29 24.33 9.90 14.20
C PRO A 29 24.93 8.52 14.49
N LEU A 30 25.02 8.11 15.76
CA LEU A 30 25.47 6.78 16.15
C LEU A 30 24.28 5.82 16.29
N HIS A 31 24.41 4.64 15.68
CA HIS A 31 23.50 3.51 15.88
C HIS A 31 23.36 3.18 17.38
N ARG A 32 22.11 3.01 17.85
CA ARG A 32 21.82 2.50 19.20
C ARG A 32 21.02 1.20 19.13
N SER A 33 21.72 0.09 18.96
CA SER A 33 21.16 -1.26 19.10
C SER A 33 21.16 -1.69 20.59
N PRO A 34 20.04 -2.23 21.13
CA PRO A 34 20.02 -2.78 22.48
C PRO A 34 20.80 -4.10 22.54
N LYS A 35 21.92 -4.11 23.27
CA LYS A 35 22.70 -5.32 23.54
C LYS A 35 22.14 -6.08 24.75
N PHE A 36 21.46 -7.20 24.53
CA PHE A 36 21.23 -8.18 25.59
C PHE A 36 22.55 -8.85 25.98
N LYS A 37 22.94 -8.77 27.25
CA LYS A 37 24.09 -9.48 27.79
C LYS A 37 23.68 -10.87 28.28
N THR A 38 24.33 -11.89 27.74
CA THR A 38 24.54 -13.18 28.43
C THR A 38 25.46 -12.95 29.66
N LYS A 39 25.58 -13.81 30.67
CA LYS A 39 25.90 -15.26 30.70
C LYS A 39 25.63 -15.83 32.13
N PRO A 40 26.05 -17.05 32.57
CA PRO A 40 25.21 -17.92 33.41
C PRO A 40 25.76 -18.18 34.83
N SER A 41 25.04 -18.99 35.61
CA SER A 41 25.65 -19.81 36.67
C SER A 41 24.99 -21.19 36.75
N LEU A 42 25.78 -22.20 37.09
CA LEU A 42 25.40 -23.61 37.27
C LEU A 42 25.68 -24.03 38.72
N GLN A 43 25.19 -25.23 39.09
CA GLN A 43 25.39 -25.92 40.38
C GLN A 43 24.48 -25.35 41.50
N ASN A 44 23.81 -26.15 42.35
CA ASN A 44 24.09 -27.53 42.77
C ASN A 44 22.89 -28.49 42.68
N LEU A 45 23.20 -29.79 42.53
CA LEU A 45 22.30 -30.91 42.85
C LEU A 45 22.24 -31.11 44.38
N PRO A 46 21.20 -31.78 44.94
CA PRO A 46 21.41 -33.20 45.21
C PRO A 46 20.18 -34.10 44.98
N SER A 47 20.45 -35.40 44.93
CA SER A 47 19.52 -36.53 45.02
C SER A 47 20.26 -37.66 45.78
N PRO A 48 19.64 -38.78 46.23
CA PRO A 48 18.22 -39.16 46.16
C PRO A 48 17.63 -39.65 47.51
N VAL A 49 16.30 -39.79 47.60
CA VAL A 49 15.64 -40.72 48.54
C VAL A 49 14.59 -41.54 47.80
N LYS A 50 14.48 -42.82 48.15
CA LYS A 50 13.73 -43.87 47.42
C LYS A 50 12.23 -43.94 47.82
N PRO A 51 11.39 -44.69 47.08
CA PRO A 51 9.96 -44.41 46.99
C PRO A 51 9.10 -45.14 48.03
N THR A 52 7.96 -44.55 48.36
CA THR A 52 6.83 -45.24 49.01
C THR A 52 5.63 -45.15 48.09
N ALA A 53 5.10 -46.31 47.67
CA ALA A 53 3.90 -46.38 46.87
C ALA A 53 2.67 -45.99 47.70
N SER A 54 1.78 -45.18 47.13
CA SER A 54 0.38 -45.10 47.57
C SER A 54 -0.52 -44.85 46.37
N THR A 55 -1.40 -45.80 46.13
CA THR A 55 -2.32 -45.83 44.99
C THR A 55 -3.44 -44.82 45.19
N ILE A 56 -3.50 -43.78 44.34
CA ILE A 56 -4.70 -42.97 44.16
C ILE A 56 -5.00 -42.92 42.66
N PRO A 57 -6.13 -43.48 42.18
CA PRO A 57 -6.46 -43.43 40.77
C PRO A 57 -6.81 -41.98 40.39
N ALA A 58 -6.01 -41.39 39.50
CA ALA A 58 -6.31 -40.10 38.91
C ALA A 58 -7.61 -40.21 38.08
N ARG A 59 -8.74 -39.80 38.67
CA ARG A 59 -9.97 -39.55 37.94
C ARG A 59 -9.78 -38.30 37.09
N PHE A 60 -9.27 -38.48 35.87
CA PHE A 60 -9.36 -37.47 34.83
C PHE A 60 -10.83 -37.13 34.61
N PRO A 61 -11.29 -35.88 34.81
CA PRO A 61 -12.59 -35.47 34.35
C PRO A 61 -12.52 -35.36 32.83
N LEU A 62 -12.95 -36.40 32.12
CA LEU A 62 -13.24 -36.34 30.69
C LEU A 62 -14.41 -35.37 30.49
N LEU A 63 -14.09 -34.08 30.39
CA LEU A 63 -15.01 -33.03 29.97
C LEU A 63 -15.24 -33.13 28.46
N SER A 64 -15.96 -34.19 28.07
CA SER A 64 -16.63 -34.30 26.77
C SER A 64 -17.79 -33.29 26.73
N SER A 65 -17.44 -31.99 26.65
CA SER A 65 -18.42 -30.93 26.48
C SER A 65 -19.05 -31.05 25.08
N PRO A 66 -20.39 -31.05 24.96
CA PRO A 66 -21.05 -31.11 23.66
C PRO A 66 -20.88 -29.77 22.92
N VAL A 67 -19.79 -29.61 22.17
CA VAL A 67 -19.58 -28.47 21.27
C VAL A 67 -20.53 -28.57 20.07
N ARG A 68 -21.79 -28.22 20.29
CA ARG A 68 -22.83 -28.04 19.27
C ARG A 68 -23.73 -26.86 19.64
N GLN A 69 -23.40 -25.66 19.16
CA GLN A 69 -24.28 -24.82 18.30
C GLN A 69 -23.79 -23.37 18.04
N ASP A 70 -22.86 -22.81 18.81
CA ASP A 70 -22.50 -21.36 18.72
C ASP A 70 -21.46 -20.95 17.66
N ILE A 71 -20.87 -21.90 16.93
CA ILE A 71 -19.77 -21.64 15.99
C ILE A 71 -20.13 -20.60 14.90
N PRO A 72 -21.30 -20.67 14.23
CA PRO A 72 -21.64 -19.72 13.16
C PRO A 72 -21.82 -18.29 13.68
N VAL A 73 -22.41 -18.13 14.88
CA VAL A 73 -22.68 -16.83 15.49
C VAL A 73 -21.36 -16.14 15.86
N ARG A 74 -20.43 -16.89 16.47
CA ARG A 74 -19.10 -16.37 16.83
C ARG A 74 -18.25 -16.02 15.61
N GLN A 75 -18.32 -16.80 14.54
CA GLN A 75 -17.62 -16.46 13.28
C GLN A 75 -18.20 -15.19 12.64
N ASN A 76 -19.53 -15.02 12.64
CA ASN A 76 -20.17 -13.82 12.10
C ASN A 76 -19.85 -12.56 12.93
N SER A 77 -19.77 -12.66 14.26
CA SER A 77 -19.40 -11.51 15.10
C SER A 77 -17.92 -11.10 14.92
N LEU A 78 -17.01 -12.07 14.79
CA LEU A 78 -15.60 -11.81 14.46
C LEU A 78 -15.44 -11.19 13.06
N LEU A 79 -16.13 -11.73 12.05
CA LEU A 79 -16.13 -11.18 10.70
C LEU A 79 -16.56 -9.70 10.70
N LYS A 80 -17.69 -9.40 11.37
CA LYS A 80 -18.20 -8.03 11.51
C LYS A 80 -17.24 -7.12 12.28
N TYR A 81 -16.57 -7.62 13.31
CA TYR A 81 -15.53 -6.87 14.03
C TYR A 81 -14.37 -6.49 13.11
N TYR A 82 -13.79 -7.44 12.38
CA TYR A 82 -12.66 -7.16 11.49
C TYR A 82 -13.06 -6.29 10.30
N ALA A 83 -14.27 -6.48 9.74
CA ALA A 83 -14.78 -5.62 8.67
C ALA A 83 -15.00 -4.17 9.15
N ASN A 84 -15.49 -3.97 10.38
CA ASN A 84 -15.58 -2.65 11.00
C ASN A 84 -14.21 -2.03 11.29
N LEU A 85 -13.24 -2.82 11.76
CA LEU A 85 -11.86 -2.36 12.00
C LEU A 85 -11.19 -1.93 10.69
N ALA A 86 -11.26 -2.77 9.66
CA ALA A 86 -10.75 -2.48 8.33
C ALA A 86 -11.45 -1.25 7.74
N GLY A 87 -12.78 -1.16 7.84
CA GLY A 87 -13.55 0.00 7.41
C GLY A 87 -13.06 1.30 8.04
N LYS A 88 -12.82 1.34 9.36
CA LYS A 88 -12.25 2.51 10.04
C LYS A 88 -10.83 2.84 9.58
N LEU A 89 -9.95 1.83 9.45
CA LEU A 89 -8.60 2.04 8.94
C LEU A 89 -8.61 2.64 7.54
N ALA A 90 -9.51 2.18 6.66
CA ALA A 90 -9.71 2.78 5.35
C ALA A 90 -10.24 4.22 5.48
N GLU A 91 -11.24 4.47 6.32
CA GLU A 91 -11.83 5.80 6.53
C GLU A 91 -10.81 6.85 6.99
N ASP A 92 -9.85 6.42 7.82
CA ASP A 92 -8.72 7.21 8.32
C ASP A 92 -7.58 7.39 7.29
N GLY A 93 -7.76 6.92 6.05
CA GLY A 93 -6.75 6.96 4.98
C GLY A 93 -5.63 5.91 5.10
N ARG A 94 -5.67 5.03 6.11
CA ARG A 94 -4.64 4.03 6.41
C ARG A 94 -4.79 2.77 5.55
N LEU A 95 -4.75 2.95 4.23
CA LEU A 95 -4.99 1.88 3.25
C LEU A 95 -4.03 0.68 3.39
N GLN A 96 -2.78 0.90 3.84
CA GLN A 96 -1.83 -0.19 4.10
C GLN A 96 -2.25 -1.06 5.30
N ASP A 97 -2.75 -0.46 6.37
CA ASP A 97 -3.23 -1.21 7.55
C ASP A 97 -4.57 -1.91 7.25
N PHE A 98 -5.46 -1.26 6.50
CA PHE A 98 -6.65 -1.90 5.92
C PHE A 98 -6.27 -3.14 5.09
N ALA A 99 -5.30 -2.99 4.20
CA ALA A 99 -4.78 -4.06 3.35
C ALA A 99 -4.22 -5.23 4.16
N MET A 100 -3.50 -4.96 5.25
CA MET A 100 -2.93 -5.96 6.16
C MET A 100 -4.02 -6.70 6.96
N VAL A 101 -5.05 -5.99 7.44
CA VAL A 101 -6.18 -6.62 8.13
C VAL A 101 -6.97 -7.52 7.18
N ALA A 102 -7.25 -7.05 5.96
CA ALA A 102 -7.93 -7.85 4.93
C ALA A 102 -7.15 -9.14 4.61
N GLU A 103 -5.84 -9.04 4.36
CA GLU A 103 -4.97 -10.20 4.13
C GLU A 103 -4.96 -11.17 5.32
N SER A 104 -4.86 -10.66 6.56
CA SER A 104 -4.84 -11.46 7.78
C SER A 104 -6.15 -12.25 7.99
N VAL A 105 -7.28 -11.63 7.68
CA VAL A 105 -8.60 -12.28 7.74
C VAL A 105 -8.74 -13.35 6.67
N ILE A 106 -8.31 -13.07 5.44
CA ILE A 106 -8.34 -14.04 4.32
C ILE A 106 -7.40 -15.22 4.60
N ALA A 107 -6.18 -14.96 5.07
CA ALA A 107 -5.20 -15.98 5.46
C ALA A 107 -5.67 -16.84 6.64
N SER A 108 -6.62 -16.34 7.45
CA SER A 108 -7.29 -17.11 8.52
C SER A 108 -8.41 -18.03 8.00
N GLY A 109 -8.57 -18.17 6.68
CA GLY A 109 -9.55 -19.05 6.05
C GLY A 109 -10.93 -18.42 5.79
N VAL A 110 -11.05 -17.10 5.91
CA VAL A 110 -12.27 -16.38 5.52
C VAL A 110 -12.25 -16.12 4.03
N GLU A 111 -13.33 -16.49 3.32
CA GLU A 111 -13.47 -16.18 1.90
C GLU A 111 -13.46 -14.66 1.66
N ALA A 112 -12.67 -14.20 0.69
CA ALA A 112 -12.48 -12.78 0.41
C ALA A 112 -13.81 -12.08 0.09
N SER A 113 -14.60 -12.64 -0.83
CA SER A 113 -15.96 -12.17 -1.18
C SER A 113 -16.81 -11.87 0.07
N ARG A 114 -16.84 -12.79 1.04
CA ARG A 114 -17.58 -12.69 2.31
C ARG A 114 -17.03 -11.62 3.24
N PHE A 115 -15.70 -11.39 3.25
CA PHE A 115 -15.10 -10.28 3.99
C PHE A 115 -15.42 -8.93 3.35
N PHE A 116 -15.20 -8.77 2.05
CA PHE A 116 -15.46 -7.51 1.36
C PHE A 116 -16.96 -7.16 1.32
N ALA A 117 -17.86 -8.14 1.25
CA ALA A 117 -19.31 -7.94 1.39
C ALA A 117 -19.74 -7.46 2.80
N ALA A 118 -18.89 -7.64 3.83
CA ALA A 118 -19.14 -7.14 5.18
C ALA A 118 -18.56 -5.73 5.43
N LEU A 119 -17.77 -5.18 4.49
CA LEU A 119 -17.17 -3.84 4.62
C LEU A 119 -18.19 -2.72 4.36
N ASN A 120 -18.00 -1.60 5.06
CA ASN A 120 -18.62 -0.34 4.66
C ASN A 120 -17.85 0.25 3.47
N LEU A 121 -18.36 0.06 2.25
CA LEU A 121 -17.73 0.56 1.02
C LEU A 121 -17.63 2.10 0.98
N MET A 122 -18.50 2.84 1.68
CA MET A 122 -18.37 4.31 1.78
C MET A 122 -17.12 4.74 2.57
N ALA A 123 -16.75 3.97 3.59
CA ALA A 123 -15.52 4.20 4.34
C ALA A 123 -14.28 3.89 3.49
N VAL A 124 -14.34 2.83 2.66
CA VAL A 124 -13.30 2.52 1.67
C VAL A 124 -13.17 3.63 0.63
N ALA A 125 -14.27 4.10 0.03
CA ALA A 125 -14.26 5.20 -0.93
C ALA A 125 -13.65 6.49 -0.36
N LYS A 126 -14.00 6.85 0.89
CA LYS A 126 -13.40 7.99 1.61
C LYS A 126 -11.89 7.81 1.82
N GLY A 127 -11.44 6.59 2.11
CA GLY A 127 -10.02 6.25 2.21
C GLY A 127 -9.26 6.39 0.89
N LEU A 128 -9.83 5.88 -0.21
CA LEU A 128 -9.27 6.04 -1.55
C LEU A 128 -9.15 7.52 -1.92
N LEU A 129 -10.21 8.31 -1.68
CA LEU A 129 -10.22 9.76 -1.90
C LEU A 129 -9.11 10.47 -1.10
N GLN A 130 -8.90 10.08 0.16
CA GLN A 130 -7.85 10.65 1.00
C GLN A 130 -6.45 10.30 0.48
N SER A 131 -6.20 9.04 0.09
CA SER A 131 -4.92 8.65 -0.51
C SER A 131 -4.64 9.34 -1.85
N LEU A 132 -5.66 9.64 -2.66
CA LEU A 132 -5.51 10.44 -3.88
C LEU A 132 -5.16 11.91 -3.57
N ARG A 133 -5.70 12.50 -2.51
CA ARG A 133 -5.30 13.86 -2.06
C ARG A 133 -3.83 13.92 -1.63
N GLU A 134 -3.34 12.83 -1.06
CA GLU A 134 -1.94 12.63 -0.67
C GLU A 134 -1.04 12.22 -1.86
N GLY A 135 -1.63 12.02 -3.05
CA GLY A 135 -0.90 11.66 -4.26
C GLY A 135 -0.48 10.18 -4.33
N ASN A 136 -0.98 9.34 -3.41
CA ASN A 136 -0.54 7.97 -3.16
C ASN A 136 -1.34 6.94 -3.98
N VAL A 137 -1.32 7.10 -5.31
CA VAL A 137 -2.06 6.26 -6.26
C VAL A 137 -1.68 4.78 -6.17
N ARG A 138 -0.43 4.45 -5.78
CA ARG A 138 -0.01 3.07 -5.62
C ARG A 138 -0.85 2.33 -4.56
N SER A 139 -1.06 2.94 -3.39
CA SER A 139 -1.90 2.35 -2.34
C SER A 139 -3.37 2.21 -2.77
N VAL A 140 -3.86 3.13 -3.62
CA VAL A 140 -5.19 3.04 -4.25
C VAL A 140 -5.26 1.79 -5.15
N VAL A 141 -4.33 1.63 -6.09
CA VAL A 141 -4.28 0.47 -7.01
C VAL A 141 -4.17 -0.87 -6.27
N GLU A 142 -3.34 -0.93 -5.22
CA GLU A 142 -3.19 -2.13 -4.38
C GLU A 142 -4.51 -2.51 -3.66
N VAL A 143 -5.33 -1.53 -3.26
CA VAL A 143 -6.66 -1.77 -2.69
C VAL A 143 -7.68 -2.17 -3.77
N LEU A 144 -7.71 -1.49 -4.92
CA LEU A 144 -8.63 -1.83 -6.02
C LEU A 144 -8.41 -3.25 -6.54
N LYS A 145 -7.15 -3.70 -6.66
CA LYS A 145 -6.82 -5.08 -7.03
C LYS A 145 -7.45 -6.12 -6.08
N LYS A 146 -7.50 -5.83 -4.78
CA LYS A 146 -8.12 -6.73 -3.79
C LYS A 146 -9.65 -6.73 -3.85
N LEU A 147 -10.25 -5.58 -4.19
CA LEU A 147 -11.69 -5.42 -4.38
C LEU A 147 -12.18 -6.18 -5.61
N GLU A 148 -11.51 -6.05 -6.77
CA GLU A 148 -11.87 -6.81 -7.98
C GLU A 148 -11.72 -8.31 -7.81
N LEU A 149 -10.63 -8.79 -7.19
CA LEU A 149 -10.45 -10.21 -6.87
C LEU A 149 -11.56 -10.76 -5.94
N SER A 150 -12.32 -9.88 -5.30
CA SER A 150 -13.44 -10.19 -4.41
C SER A 150 -14.81 -9.86 -5.02
N GLY A 151 -14.86 -9.47 -6.29
CA GLY A 151 -16.09 -9.15 -7.02
C GLY A 151 -16.72 -7.80 -6.68
N VAL A 152 -15.98 -6.86 -6.06
CA VAL A 152 -16.46 -5.51 -5.75
C VAL A 152 -16.04 -4.54 -6.87
N PRO A 153 -16.97 -3.98 -7.68
CA PRO A 153 -16.61 -3.13 -8.81
C PRO A 153 -15.98 -1.81 -8.38
N SER A 154 -14.70 -1.63 -8.67
CA SER A 154 -13.84 -0.53 -8.22
C SER A 154 -14.34 0.85 -8.66
N LEU A 155 -14.82 0.95 -9.90
CA LEU A 155 -15.31 2.20 -10.48
C LEU A 155 -16.46 2.83 -9.66
N LYS A 156 -17.25 2.01 -8.93
CA LYS A 156 -18.35 2.50 -8.07
C LYS A 156 -17.88 3.19 -6.79
N LEU A 157 -16.58 3.12 -6.46
CA LEU A 157 -16.00 3.79 -5.29
C LEU A 157 -15.47 5.19 -5.62
N PHE A 158 -15.54 5.62 -6.88
CA PHE A 158 -15.06 6.92 -7.35
C PHE A 158 -16.22 7.84 -7.67
N ASP A 159 -16.27 8.99 -6.99
CA ASP A 159 -17.08 10.13 -7.38
C ASP A 159 -16.30 11.05 -8.33
N GLY A 160 -16.93 12.14 -8.79
CA GLY A 160 -16.28 13.11 -9.66
C GLY A 160 -15.02 13.77 -9.05
N VAL A 161 -14.95 13.88 -7.71
CA VAL A 161 -13.80 14.47 -7.02
C VAL A 161 -12.62 13.49 -7.00
N ALA A 162 -12.89 12.21 -6.73
CA ALA A 162 -11.89 11.15 -6.81
C ALA A 162 -11.37 10.97 -8.24
N MET A 163 -12.25 11.06 -9.25
CA MET A 163 -11.86 10.99 -10.66
C MET A 163 -10.92 12.13 -11.08
N GLU A 164 -11.22 13.38 -10.72
CA GLU A 164 -10.35 14.52 -11.05
C GLU A 164 -9.00 14.47 -10.30
N LEU A 165 -8.95 13.93 -9.07
CA LEU A 165 -7.69 13.70 -8.37
C LEU A 165 -6.86 12.58 -9.02
N LEU A 166 -7.49 11.48 -9.43
CA LEU A 166 -6.82 10.38 -10.14
C LEU A 166 -6.24 10.88 -11.48
N LYS A 167 -7.01 11.67 -12.23
CA LYS A 167 -6.57 12.33 -13.47
C LYS A 167 -5.39 13.27 -13.24
N LYS A 168 -5.44 14.10 -12.18
CA LYS A 168 -4.32 14.98 -11.78
C LYS A 168 -3.05 14.18 -11.50
N ASP A 169 -3.13 13.05 -10.83
CA ASP A 169 -1.96 12.21 -10.55
C ASP A 169 -1.46 11.45 -11.79
N CYS A 170 -2.34 11.05 -12.71
CA CYS A 170 -1.94 10.53 -14.03
C CYS A 170 -1.14 11.60 -14.80
N LEU A 171 -1.67 12.83 -14.91
CA LEU A 171 -0.97 13.95 -15.55
C LEU A 171 0.37 14.26 -14.86
N ARG A 172 0.45 14.16 -13.53
CA ARG A 172 1.71 14.33 -12.78
C ARG A 172 2.77 13.29 -13.17
N LEU A 173 2.38 12.03 -13.37
CA LEU A 173 3.28 10.95 -13.83
C LEU A 173 3.71 11.12 -15.29
N VAL A 174 2.79 11.56 -16.16
CA VAL A 174 3.11 11.96 -17.54
C VAL A 174 4.17 13.06 -17.55
N ASN A 175 3.96 14.14 -16.79
CA ASN A 175 4.89 15.27 -16.69
C ASN A 175 6.23 14.94 -16.03
N SER A 176 6.30 13.94 -15.14
CA SER A 176 7.60 13.45 -14.62
C SER A 176 8.38 12.61 -15.65
N GLY A 177 7.71 12.20 -16.74
CA GLY A 177 8.24 11.30 -17.75
C GLY A 177 8.50 9.89 -17.20
N SER A 178 7.84 9.47 -16.13
CA SER A 178 7.99 8.13 -15.56
C SER A 178 7.17 7.13 -16.38
N VAL A 179 7.68 6.78 -17.57
CA VAL A 179 6.95 6.05 -18.62
C VAL A 179 6.47 4.68 -18.14
N GLU A 180 7.33 3.90 -17.48
CA GLU A 180 6.94 2.64 -16.87
C GLU A 180 5.79 2.81 -15.87
N GLU A 181 5.91 3.78 -14.95
CA GLU A 181 4.91 3.98 -13.90
C GLU A 181 3.56 4.45 -14.44
N ILE A 182 3.52 5.30 -15.48
CA ILE A 182 2.24 5.68 -16.10
C ILE A 182 1.62 4.54 -16.92
N VAL A 183 2.41 3.77 -17.68
CA VAL A 183 1.88 2.63 -18.45
C VAL A 183 1.37 1.52 -17.52
N ASP A 184 2.14 1.14 -16.51
CA ASP A 184 1.73 0.12 -15.53
C ASP A 184 0.51 0.59 -14.70
N LEU A 185 0.40 1.90 -14.40
CA LEU A 185 -0.79 2.47 -13.78
C LEU A 185 -2.01 2.42 -14.72
N MET A 186 -1.84 2.77 -15.99
CA MET A 186 -2.93 2.75 -16.97
C MET A 186 -3.44 1.34 -17.23
N GLU A 187 -2.57 0.34 -17.35
CA GLU A 187 -2.99 -1.07 -17.45
C GLU A 187 -3.79 -1.51 -16.22
N ALA A 188 -3.33 -1.16 -15.02
CA ALA A 188 -4.07 -1.44 -13.78
C ALA A 188 -5.46 -0.80 -13.78
N LEU A 189 -5.56 0.49 -14.10
CA LEU A 189 -6.83 1.22 -14.13
C LEU A 189 -7.77 0.71 -15.24
N ALA A 190 -7.25 0.35 -16.41
CA ALA A 190 -8.01 -0.29 -17.49
C ALA A 190 -8.57 -1.65 -17.03
N GLY A 191 -7.77 -2.43 -16.28
CA GLY A 191 -8.20 -3.66 -15.64
C GLY A 191 -9.33 -3.49 -14.59
N PHE A 192 -9.53 -2.27 -14.10
CA PHE A 192 -10.63 -1.89 -13.20
C PHE A 192 -11.77 -1.14 -13.94
N CYS A 193 -11.82 -1.25 -15.27
CA CYS A 193 -12.79 -0.62 -16.17
C CYS A 193 -12.77 0.93 -16.21
N PHE A 194 -11.66 1.57 -15.84
CA PHE A 194 -11.51 3.03 -16.01
C PHE A 194 -11.21 3.37 -17.48
N SER A 195 -11.81 4.47 -17.94
CA SER A 195 -11.62 4.99 -19.29
C SER A 195 -10.31 5.78 -19.38
N ILE A 196 -9.26 5.17 -19.93
CA ILE A 196 -7.91 5.76 -19.97
C ILE A 196 -7.86 7.12 -20.67
N LYS A 197 -8.62 7.28 -21.75
CA LYS A 197 -8.81 8.55 -22.48
C LYS A 197 -9.41 9.70 -21.66
N GLU A 198 -10.04 9.42 -20.52
CA GLU A 198 -10.56 10.44 -19.59
C GLU A 198 -9.54 10.83 -18.52
N LEU A 199 -8.50 10.00 -18.33
CA LEU A 199 -7.45 10.17 -17.32
C LEU A 199 -6.17 10.83 -17.86
N ALA A 200 -5.75 10.52 -19.10
CA ALA A 200 -4.74 11.29 -19.84
C ALA A 200 -4.85 11.06 -21.36
N ASP A 201 -4.14 11.84 -22.18
CA ASP A 201 -4.08 11.64 -23.63
C ASP A 201 -3.13 10.47 -23.99
N PRO A 202 -3.61 9.38 -24.63
CA PRO A 202 -2.75 8.30 -25.09
C PRO A 202 -1.67 8.76 -26.08
N ARG A 203 -1.91 9.83 -26.85
CA ARG A 203 -0.93 10.35 -27.83
C ARG A 203 0.32 10.89 -27.14
N GLU A 204 0.14 11.64 -26.05
CA GLU A 204 1.22 12.19 -25.24
C GLU A 204 2.08 11.05 -24.66
N ILE A 205 1.44 10.00 -24.14
CA ILE A 205 2.12 8.85 -23.54
C ILE A 205 2.89 8.04 -24.59
N ILE A 206 2.29 7.78 -25.76
CA ILE A 206 2.97 7.14 -26.90
C ILE A 206 4.18 7.98 -27.34
N GLN A 207 4.03 9.31 -27.41
CA GLN A 207 5.14 10.21 -27.75
C GLN A 207 6.29 10.09 -26.73
N ILE A 208 6.02 10.18 -25.42
CA ILE A 208 7.06 10.04 -24.39
C ILE A 208 7.70 8.63 -24.44
N CYS A 209 6.94 7.57 -24.73
CA CYS A 209 7.49 6.23 -24.95
C CYS A 209 8.50 6.19 -26.12
N VAL A 210 8.17 6.85 -27.24
CA VAL A 210 9.04 6.94 -28.42
C VAL A 210 10.29 7.79 -28.11
N GLU A 211 10.13 8.96 -27.50
CA GLU A 211 11.22 9.84 -27.10
C GLU A 211 12.21 9.15 -26.15
N LYS A 212 11.70 8.39 -25.17
CA LYS A 212 12.54 7.59 -24.25
C LYS A 212 13.04 6.27 -24.86
N ARG A 213 12.79 6.01 -26.15
CA ARG A 213 13.20 4.80 -26.89
C ARG A 213 12.67 3.49 -26.27
N LYS A 214 11.44 3.51 -25.77
CA LYS A 214 10.75 2.37 -25.15
C LYS A 214 9.56 1.91 -26.02
N PRO A 215 9.77 1.46 -27.27
CA PRO A 215 8.68 1.11 -28.19
C PRO A 215 7.81 -0.05 -27.67
N LYS A 216 8.35 -0.93 -26.82
CA LYS A 216 7.55 -1.99 -26.16
C LYS A 216 6.51 -1.43 -25.19
N LEU A 217 6.74 -0.25 -24.61
CA LEU A 217 5.78 0.44 -23.74
C LEU A 217 4.77 1.27 -24.55
N ALA A 218 5.12 1.69 -25.77
CA ALA A 218 4.19 2.38 -26.68
C ALA A 218 3.14 1.45 -27.33
N VAL A 219 3.36 0.13 -27.26
CA VAL A 219 2.49 -0.92 -27.81
C VAL A 219 1.58 -1.54 -26.75
N ARG A 220 1.93 -1.35 -25.46
CA ARG A 220 1.09 -1.70 -24.30
C ARG A 220 0.05 -0.61 -24.09
#